data_AF-A0A9P9E5J9-F1
#
_entry.id   AF-A0A9P9E5J9-F1
#
_cell.length_a   1.000
_cell.length_b   1.000
_cell.length_c   1.000
_cell.angle_alpha   90.00
_cell.angle_beta   90.00
_cell.angle_gamma   90.00
#
_symmetry.space_group_name_H-M   'P 1'
#
loop_
_entity.id
_entity.type
_entity.pdbx_description
1 polymer ?
#
loop_
_entity_poly.entity_id
_entity_poly.type
_entity_poly.pdbx_seq_one_letter_code
_entity_poly.pdbx_strand_id
1 'polypeptide(L)'
;MDRGSIQEATPSKSFTQALDFTVKMYDMVVRRWGDTNTLPFVHTVLVFILKMTQYPSGILHLEQSFPWKSTMLMLNYHLETCGFEPCIDTFPGLEKGGRLRALPEDYAMRDVPYAADYYPKELFNNGEIDEDRSSKLPSMTNQRKERILYLGRQIAALEKWLTFDTDSNRFGVTIGYDVDVGNVVRHSPPPTPELIESEEESESEEDSESEEDSESETTQRGRGTAEARFIG
;
A
#
# COMPACT_ATOMS: atom_id res chain seq x y z
N MET A 1 9.88 20.53 -42.82
CA MET A 1 9.13 19.78 -41.79
C MET A 1 8.74 20.79 -40.74
N ASP A 2 7.48 21.21 -40.74
CA ASP A 2 6.95 22.16 -39.75
C ASP A 2 7.01 21.52 -38.36
N ARG A 3 7.87 22.08 -37.51
CA ARG A 3 7.82 21.84 -36.07
C ARG A 3 6.57 22.56 -35.58
N GLY A 4 5.43 21.89 -35.67
CA GLY A 4 4.17 22.40 -35.15
C GLY A 4 4.38 22.89 -33.73
N SER A 5 4.25 24.20 -33.54
CA SER A 5 4.18 24.81 -32.22
C SER A 5 3.09 24.09 -31.47
N ILE A 6 3.47 23.27 -30.48
CA ILE A 6 2.53 22.75 -29.50
C ILE A 6 1.94 24.00 -28.85
N GLN A 7 0.70 24.33 -29.20
CA GLN A 7 -0.02 25.39 -28.51
C GLN A 7 -0.10 24.98 -27.05
N GLU A 8 0.55 25.75 -26.20
CA GLU A 8 0.45 25.60 -24.76
C GLU A 8 -1.01 25.85 -24.39
N ALA A 9 -1.72 24.79 -24.03
CA ALA A 9 -3.14 24.84 -23.75
C ALA A 9 -3.36 25.74 -22.54
N THR A 10 -4.01 26.88 -22.73
CA THR A 10 -4.34 27.78 -21.62
C THR A 10 -5.30 27.06 -20.66
N PRO A 11 -5.01 27.02 -19.35
CA PRO A 11 -5.88 26.37 -18.38
C PRO A 11 -7.30 26.92 -18.44
N SER A 12 -8.29 26.02 -18.51
CA SER A 12 -9.69 26.42 -18.44
C SER A 12 -10.06 26.84 -17.02
N LYS A 13 -11.15 27.60 -16.88
CA LYS A 13 -11.71 27.93 -15.55
C LYS A 13 -12.00 26.69 -14.72
N SER A 14 -12.53 25.63 -15.34
CA SER A 14 -12.82 24.37 -14.65
C SER A 14 -11.54 23.67 -14.18
N PHE A 15 -10.46 23.72 -14.95
CA PHE A 15 -9.15 23.22 -14.52
C PHE A 15 -8.65 23.98 -13.29
N THR A 16 -8.66 25.32 -13.33
CA THR A 16 -8.19 26.12 -12.19
C THR A 16 -8.99 25.83 -10.92
N GLN A 17 -10.31 25.68 -11.02
CA GLN A 17 -11.17 25.32 -9.89
C GLN A 17 -10.88 23.91 -9.36
N ALA A 18 -10.69 22.93 -10.25
CA ALA A 18 -10.35 21.57 -9.88
C ALA A 18 -8.97 21.49 -9.20
N LEU A 19 -7.99 22.25 -9.70
CA LEU A 19 -6.67 22.36 -9.11
C LEU A 19 -6.74 22.95 -7.70
N ASP A 20 -7.40 24.10 -7.53
CA ASP A 20 -7.56 24.75 -6.23
C ASP A 20 -8.23 23.82 -5.20
N PHE A 21 -9.31 23.14 -5.61
CA PHE A 21 -9.99 22.16 -4.77
C PHE A 21 -9.07 21.00 -4.38
N THR A 22 -8.36 20.43 -5.36
CA THR A 22 -7.46 19.28 -5.13
C THR A 22 -6.30 19.66 -4.23
N VAL A 23 -5.69 20.83 -4.44
CA VAL A 23 -4.60 21.35 -3.62
C VAL A 23 -5.04 21.53 -2.17
N LYS A 24 -6.20 22.17 -1.94
CA LYS A 24 -6.76 22.36 -0.58
C LYS A 24 -7.06 21.03 0.10
N MET A 25 -7.66 20.10 -0.64
CA MET A 25 -7.97 18.77 -0.13
C MET A 25 -6.69 18.00 0.23
N TYR A 26 -5.70 17.99 -0.66
CA TYR A 26 -4.43 17.31 -0.42
C TYR A 26 -3.68 17.94 0.76
N ASP A 27 -3.59 19.27 0.83
CA ASP A 27 -2.95 19.98 1.94
C ASP A 27 -3.61 19.65 3.29
N MET A 28 -4.95 19.59 3.33
CA MET A 28 -5.68 19.16 4.52
C MET A 28 -5.34 17.71 4.90
N VAL A 29 -5.24 16.80 3.93
CA VAL A 29 -4.98 15.38 4.18
C VAL A 29 -3.55 15.15 4.68
N VAL A 30 -2.53 15.75 4.06
CA VAL A 30 -1.13 15.57 4.51
C VAL A 30 -0.84 16.21 5.87
N ARG A 31 -1.71 17.10 6.34
CA ARG A 31 -1.67 17.68 7.69
C ARG A 31 -2.34 16.81 8.76
N ARG A 32 -2.99 15.69 8.41
CA ARG A 32 -3.52 14.71 9.37
C ARG A 32 -2.44 13.72 9.81
N TRP A 33 -1.48 14.22 10.57
CA TRP A 33 -0.29 13.45 10.93
C TRP A 33 -0.69 12.25 11.79
N GLY A 34 -0.10 11.08 11.50
CA GLY A 34 -0.39 9.84 12.22
C GLY A 34 -1.66 9.11 11.77
N ASP A 35 -2.52 9.72 10.94
CA ASP A 35 -3.72 9.07 10.40
C ASP A 35 -3.36 8.17 9.21
N THR A 36 -3.20 6.88 9.47
CA THR A 36 -2.79 5.89 8.45
C THR A 36 -3.81 5.67 7.35
N ASN A 37 -5.09 6.04 7.58
CA ASN A 37 -6.15 5.93 6.58
C ASN A 37 -5.96 6.91 5.41
N THR A 38 -5.11 7.93 5.59
CA THR A 38 -4.79 8.91 4.55
C THR A 38 -3.73 8.42 3.58
N LEU A 39 -2.92 7.43 3.96
CA LEU A 39 -1.76 6.99 3.19
C LEU A 39 -2.10 6.51 1.77
N PRO A 40 -3.18 5.74 1.51
CA PRO A 40 -3.54 5.36 0.13
C PRO A 40 -3.78 6.56 -0.77
N PHE A 41 -4.43 7.60 -0.25
CA PHE A 41 -4.69 8.83 -0.97
C PHE A 41 -3.40 9.61 -1.24
N VAL A 42 -2.56 9.77 -0.21
CA VAL A 42 -1.26 10.46 -0.35
C VAL A 42 -0.37 9.75 -1.36
N HIS A 43 -0.31 8.42 -1.29
CA HIS A 43 0.41 7.59 -2.26
C HIS A 43 -0.09 7.83 -3.69
N THR A 44 -1.40 7.75 -3.90
CA THR A 44 -2.03 8.00 -5.22
C THR A 44 -1.69 9.38 -5.78
N VAL A 45 -1.78 10.44 -4.97
CA VAL A 45 -1.45 11.80 -5.41
C VAL A 45 0.03 11.94 -5.73
N LEU A 46 0.92 11.36 -4.93
CA LEU A 46 2.36 11.42 -5.19
C LEU A 46 2.77 10.62 -6.44
N VAL A 47 2.09 9.52 -6.78
CA VAL A 47 2.28 8.83 -8.06
C VAL A 47 1.92 9.76 -9.22
N PHE A 48 0.77 10.42 -9.14
CA PHE A 48 0.36 11.40 -10.15
C PHE A 48 1.37 12.56 -10.25
N ILE A 49 1.80 13.14 -9.14
CA ILE A 49 2.76 14.25 -9.13
C ILE A 49 4.10 13.81 -9.69
N LEU A 50 4.63 12.65 -9.29
CA LEU A 50 5.85 12.10 -9.87
C LEU A 50 5.73 11.99 -11.39
N LYS A 51 4.60 11.49 -11.91
CA LYS A 51 4.37 11.47 -13.35
C LYS A 51 4.42 12.88 -13.93
N MET A 52 3.73 13.85 -13.33
CA MET A 52 3.73 15.23 -13.82
C MET A 52 5.14 15.82 -13.87
N THR A 53 6.01 15.54 -12.89
CA THR A 53 7.41 16.02 -12.92
C THR A 53 8.20 15.54 -14.14
N GLN A 54 7.80 14.44 -14.76
CA GLN A 54 8.39 13.90 -16.00
C GLN A 54 7.87 14.59 -17.27
N TYR A 55 6.78 15.38 -17.18
CA TYR A 55 6.20 16.15 -18.29
C TYR A 55 6.26 17.65 -17.98
N PRO A 56 7.26 18.38 -18.53
CA PRO A 56 7.44 19.82 -18.25
C PRO A 56 6.17 20.66 -18.43
N SER A 57 5.41 20.42 -19.51
CA SER A 57 4.15 21.13 -19.77
C SER A 57 3.03 20.79 -18.76
N GLY A 58 3.08 19.62 -18.14
CA GLY A 58 2.11 19.21 -17.11
C GLY A 58 2.43 19.85 -15.76
N ILE A 59 3.68 19.69 -15.29
CA ILE A 59 4.07 20.19 -13.96
C ILE A 59 4.04 21.72 -13.86
N LEU A 60 4.26 22.44 -14.97
CA LEU A 60 4.20 23.90 -15.03
C LEU A 60 2.89 24.48 -14.48
N HIS A 61 1.77 23.78 -14.71
CA HIS A 61 0.46 24.22 -14.23
C HIS A 61 0.17 23.85 -12.77
N LEU A 62 1.01 23.02 -12.15
CA LEU A 62 0.78 22.45 -10.82
C LEU A 62 1.78 22.97 -9.80
N GLU A 63 3.04 23.16 -10.19
CA GLU A 63 4.17 23.36 -9.29
C GLU A 63 4.02 24.56 -8.35
N GLN A 64 3.41 25.65 -8.83
CA GLN A 64 3.23 26.86 -8.03
C GLN A 64 2.13 26.72 -6.97
N SER A 65 1.16 25.83 -7.20
CA SER A 65 0.02 25.64 -6.29
C SER A 65 0.19 24.41 -5.39
N PHE A 66 1.00 23.43 -5.80
CA PHE A 66 1.17 22.21 -5.03
C PHE A 66 1.87 22.48 -3.69
N PRO A 67 1.38 21.94 -2.55
CA PRO A 67 1.89 22.28 -1.23
C PRO A 67 3.16 21.46 -0.90
N TRP A 68 4.28 21.84 -1.53
CA TRP A 68 5.57 21.18 -1.36
C TRP A 68 6.06 21.20 0.08
N LYS A 69 5.90 22.32 0.80
CA LYS A 69 6.30 22.43 2.20
C LYS A 69 5.52 21.48 3.12
N SER A 70 4.19 21.42 2.98
CA SER A 70 3.37 20.45 3.72
C SER A 70 3.75 19.01 3.39
N THR A 71 4.04 18.73 2.12
CA THR A 71 4.50 17.41 1.66
C THR A 71 5.84 17.04 2.32
N MET A 72 6.82 17.95 2.31
CA MET A 72 8.11 17.75 2.97
C MET A 72 7.94 17.48 4.47
N LEU A 73 7.05 18.22 5.15
CA LEU A 73 6.82 18.04 6.58
C LEU A 73 6.25 16.64 6.87
N MET A 74 5.27 16.20 6.05
CA MET A 74 4.68 14.87 6.14
C MET A 74 5.69 13.76 5.84
N LEU A 75 6.55 13.93 4.83
CA LEU A 75 7.63 12.98 4.51
C LEU A 75 8.60 12.82 5.68
N ASN A 76 9.08 13.94 6.26
CA ASN A 76 9.95 13.91 7.43
C ASN A 76 9.28 13.27 8.64
N TYR A 77 7.99 13.55 8.87
CA TYR A 77 7.24 12.88 9.93
C TYR A 77 7.19 11.36 9.74
N HIS A 78 6.94 10.86 8.53
CA HIS A 78 6.96 9.42 8.27
C HIS A 78 8.34 8.81 8.38
N LEU A 79 9.38 9.54 7.98
CA LEU A 79 10.77 9.09 8.15
C LEU A 79 11.11 8.94 9.64
N GLU A 80 10.71 9.90 10.48
CA GLU A 80 10.91 9.87 11.93
C GLU A 80 10.08 8.80 12.65
N THR A 81 8.88 8.48 12.13
CA THR A 81 7.89 7.62 12.81
C THR A 81 7.65 6.27 12.15
N CYS A 82 8.44 5.89 11.14
CA CYS A 82 8.29 4.59 10.48
C CYS A 82 8.70 3.43 11.40
N GLY A 83 9.66 3.64 12.31
CA GLY A 83 10.08 2.62 13.28
C GLY A 83 10.93 1.50 12.67
N PHE A 84 11.39 1.67 11.44
CA PHE A 84 12.31 0.80 10.70
C PHE A 84 13.14 1.64 9.74
N GLU A 85 14.20 1.08 9.16
CA GLU A 85 14.96 1.78 8.12
C GLU A 85 14.25 1.61 6.76
N PRO A 86 13.67 2.67 6.18
CA PRO A 86 12.86 2.54 4.97
C PRO A 86 13.74 2.43 3.73
N CYS A 87 13.35 1.55 2.80
CA CYS A 87 13.96 1.49 1.48
C CYS A 87 13.41 2.62 0.61
N ILE A 88 14.22 3.66 0.34
CA ILE A 88 13.77 4.88 -0.36
C ILE A 88 14.48 5.15 -1.69
N ASP A 89 15.63 4.54 -1.94
CA ASP A 89 16.38 4.74 -3.20
C ASP A 89 15.95 3.78 -4.30
N THR A 90 15.49 2.58 -3.95
CA THR A 90 14.92 1.59 -4.86
C THR A 90 13.47 1.32 -4.54
N PHE A 91 12.73 0.75 -5.50
CA PHE A 91 11.30 0.50 -5.33
C PHE A 91 11.07 -0.44 -4.13
N PRO A 92 10.30 -0.04 -3.09
CA PRO A 92 10.14 -0.82 -1.87
C PRO A 92 9.73 -2.28 -2.14
N GLY A 93 10.49 -3.19 -1.54
CA GLY A 93 10.31 -4.63 -1.65
C GLY A 93 11.08 -5.32 -2.79
N LEU A 94 11.71 -4.56 -3.70
CA LEU A 94 12.39 -5.14 -4.87
C LEU A 94 13.72 -5.84 -4.51
N GLU A 95 14.57 -5.20 -3.70
CA GLU A 95 15.90 -5.74 -3.38
C GLU A 95 15.88 -6.84 -2.31
N LYS A 96 14.83 -6.91 -1.47
CA LYS A 96 14.75 -7.84 -0.34
C LYS A 96 14.50 -9.30 -0.78
N GLY A 97 14.53 -9.60 -2.09
CA GLY A 97 14.25 -10.93 -2.66
C GLY A 97 12.84 -11.47 -2.35
N GLY A 98 12.00 -10.64 -1.73
CA GLY A 98 10.63 -10.97 -1.35
C GLY A 98 9.68 -10.80 -2.52
N ARG A 99 8.55 -11.51 -2.49
CA ARG A 99 7.48 -11.27 -3.46
C ARG A 99 6.95 -9.85 -3.29
N LEU A 100 6.97 -9.09 -4.37
CA LEU A 100 6.29 -7.80 -4.43
C LEU A 100 4.80 -8.01 -4.17
N ARG A 101 4.25 -7.20 -3.26
CA ARG A 101 2.82 -7.17 -2.93
C ARG A 101 2.23 -5.87 -3.44
N ALA A 102 1.22 -5.94 -4.30
CA ALA A 102 0.42 -4.79 -4.67
C ALA A 102 -0.54 -4.40 -3.54
N LEU A 103 -0.64 -3.11 -3.27
CA LEU A 103 -1.62 -2.50 -2.37
C LEU A 103 -2.99 -2.37 -3.08
N PRO A 104 -4.12 -2.21 -2.37
CA PRO A 104 -5.43 -1.99 -2.99
C PRO A 104 -5.43 -0.82 -3.98
N GLU A 105 -4.80 0.28 -3.61
CA GLU A 105 -4.64 1.47 -4.46
C GLU A 105 -3.73 1.22 -5.67
N ASP A 106 -2.77 0.28 -5.60
CA ASP A 106 -1.94 -0.10 -6.75
C ASP A 106 -2.81 -0.74 -7.84
N TYR A 107 -3.73 -1.63 -7.44
CA TYR A 107 -4.70 -2.24 -8.34
C TYR A 107 -5.65 -1.20 -8.94
N ALA A 108 -6.12 -0.25 -8.12
CA ALA A 108 -6.99 0.83 -8.59
C ALA A 108 -6.31 1.73 -9.64
N MET A 109 -4.99 1.93 -9.52
CA MET A 109 -4.21 2.77 -10.42
C MET A 109 -3.58 2.04 -11.62
N ARG A 110 -3.53 0.70 -11.64
CA ARG A 110 -2.72 -0.10 -12.58
C ARG A 110 -2.88 0.31 -14.05
N ASP A 111 -4.11 0.58 -14.47
CA ASP A 111 -4.45 0.84 -15.88
C ASP A 111 -4.68 2.34 -16.16
N VAL A 112 -4.33 3.21 -15.20
CA VAL A 112 -4.46 4.66 -15.35
C VAL A 112 -3.19 5.23 -15.99
N PRO A 113 -3.29 6.11 -17.03
CA PRO A 113 -2.11 6.54 -17.81
C PRO A 113 -0.98 7.16 -17.00
N TYR A 114 -1.29 7.81 -15.87
CA TYR A 114 -0.25 8.44 -15.06
C TYR A 114 0.57 7.45 -14.23
N ALA A 115 0.09 6.22 -14.02
CA ALA A 115 0.78 5.21 -13.22
C ALA A 115 1.51 4.14 -14.06
N ALA A 116 1.39 4.20 -15.39
CA ALA A 116 1.87 3.16 -16.30
C ALA A 116 3.36 2.81 -16.12
N ASP A 117 4.21 3.80 -15.84
CA ASP A 117 5.66 3.63 -15.71
C ASP A 117 6.13 3.64 -14.24
N TYR A 118 5.20 3.68 -13.29
CA TYR A 118 5.53 3.73 -11.86
C TYR A 118 5.84 2.34 -11.28
N TYR A 119 5.15 1.31 -11.74
CA TYR A 119 5.25 -0.04 -11.17
C TYR A 119 6.33 -0.88 -11.87
N PRO A 120 7.12 -1.67 -11.13
CA PRO A 120 7.96 -2.70 -11.75
C PRO A 120 7.08 -3.77 -12.38
N LYS A 121 7.58 -4.40 -13.43
CA LYS A 121 6.84 -5.34 -14.27
C LYS A 121 6.31 -6.55 -13.49
N GLU A 122 7.01 -6.92 -12.42
CA GLU A 122 6.73 -8.09 -11.61
C GLU A 122 5.65 -7.85 -10.54
N LEU A 123 5.26 -6.59 -10.28
CA LEU A 123 4.36 -6.25 -9.17
C LEU A 123 3.00 -6.96 -9.26
N PHE A 124 2.46 -7.07 -10.48
CA PHE A 124 1.13 -7.64 -10.73
C PHE A 124 1.17 -9.08 -11.26
N ASN A 125 2.35 -9.70 -11.39
CA ASN A 125 2.52 -11.03 -11.99
C ASN A 125 2.17 -12.21 -11.06
N ASN A 126 1.49 -11.96 -9.93
CA ASN A 126 1.11 -13.01 -8.98
C ASN A 126 -0.24 -13.61 -9.38
N GLY A 127 -0.21 -14.83 -9.95
CA GLY A 127 -1.39 -15.59 -10.41
C GLY A 127 -2.35 -16.10 -9.33
N GLU A 128 -2.05 -15.88 -8.05
CA GLU A 128 -2.97 -16.18 -6.94
C GLU A 128 -3.49 -14.85 -6.40
N ILE A 129 -4.76 -14.56 -6.64
CA ILE A 129 -5.51 -13.53 -5.92
C ILE A 129 -5.83 -14.16 -4.57
N ASP A 130 -4.87 -14.05 -3.66
CA ASP A 130 -5.02 -14.53 -2.28
C ASP A 130 -5.98 -13.57 -1.57
N GLU A 131 -7.22 -14.01 -1.34
CA GLU A 131 -8.27 -13.22 -0.69
C GLU A 131 -7.91 -12.85 0.76
N ASP A 132 -6.94 -13.54 1.38
CA ASP A 132 -6.36 -13.21 2.69
C ASP A 132 -5.35 -12.04 2.65
N ARG A 133 -5.20 -11.36 1.51
CA ARG A 133 -4.28 -10.21 1.36
C ARG A 133 -4.68 -8.99 2.20
N SER A 134 -5.92 -8.89 2.64
CA SER A 134 -6.43 -7.82 3.51
C SER A 134 -6.00 -7.93 4.98
N SER A 135 -5.51 -9.09 5.42
CA SER A 135 -5.46 -9.45 6.85
C SER A 135 -4.17 -9.03 7.59
N LYS A 136 -3.31 -8.18 6.99
CA LYS A 136 -2.04 -7.72 7.61
C LYS A 136 -1.94 -6.18 7.62
N LEU A 137 -2.88 -5.52 8.28
CA LEU A 137 -2.96 -4.05 8.41
C LEU A 137 -1.62 -3.35 8.77
N PRO A 138 -0.83 -3.84 9.75
CA PRO A 138 0.46 -3.23 10.08
C PRO A 138 1.48 -3.33 8.94
N SER A 139 1.49 -4.46 8.22
CA SER A 139 2.41 -4.68 7.09
C SER A 139 2.09 -3.76 5.91
N MET A 140 0.82 -3.56 5.58
CA MET A 140 0.42 -2.66 4.48
C MET A 140 0.67 -1.19 4.82
N THR A 141 0.49 -0.80 6.08
CA THR A 141 0.80 0.56 6.54
C THR A 141 2.28 0.88 6.36
N ASN A 142 3.16 -0.02 6.76
CA ASN A 142 4.60 0.16 6.59
C ASN A 142 4.99 0.21 5.12
N GLN A 143 4.41 -0.67 4.30
CA GLN A 143 4.63 -0.67 2.86
C GLN A 143 4.18 0.66 2.20
N ARG A 144 3.05 1.23 2.63
CA ARG A 144 2.61 2.56 2.17
C ARG A 144 3.57 3.66 2.56
N LYS A 145 4.06 3.66 3.80
CA LYS A 145 5.07 4.63 4.26
C LYS A 145 6.34 4.54 3.40
N GLU A 146 6.85 3.33 3.13
CA GLU A 146 8.00 3.15 2.24
C GLU A 146 7.73 3.67 0.83
N ARG A 147 6.56 3.36 0.25
CA ARG A 147 6.16 3.83 -1.08
C ARG A 147 6.09 5.36 -1.17
N ILE A 148 5.53 6.00 -0.16
CA ILE A 148 5.43 7.46 -0.05
C ILE A 148 6.82 8.09 0.08
N LEU A 149 7.68 7.54 0.94
CA LEU A 149 9.05 8.02 1.12
C LEU A 149 9.90 7.83 -0.14
N TYR A 150 9.78 6.68 -0.81
CA TYR A 150 10.38 6.42 -2.10
C TYR A 150 9.95 7.45 -3.15
N LEU A 151 8.65 7.72 -3.29
CA LEU A 151 8.14 8.75 -4.21
C LEU A 151 8.71 10.13 -3.88
N GLY A 152 8.74 10.51 -2.60
CA GLY A 152 9.36 11.74 -2.13
C GLY A 152 10.83 11.82 -2.52
N ARG A 153 11.58 10.72 -2.38
CA ARG A 153 13.00 10.61 -2.74
C ARG A 153 13.22 10.75 -4.25
N GLN A 154 12.39 10.12 -5.08
CA GLN A 154 12.46 10.24 -6.55
C GLN A 154 12.18 11.69 -7.00
N ILE A 155 11.20 12.37 -6.39
CA ILE A 155 10.91 13.79 -6.69
C ILE A 155 12.06 14.68 -6.21
N ALA A 156 12.59 14.43 -5.02
CA ALA A 156 13.69 15.21 -4.44
C ALA A 156 14.99 15.09 -5.23
N ALA A 157 15.23 13.97 -5.90
CA ALA A 157 16.38 13.78 -6.78
C ALA A 157 16.40 14.74 -7.99
N LEU A 158 15.28 15.39 -8.31
CA LEU A 158 15.19 16.42 -9.34
C LEU A 158 15.65 17.80 -8.84
N GLU A 159 15.77 17.99 -7.52
CA GLU A 159 16.25 19.21 -6.84
C GLU A 159 15.52 20.51 -7.22
N LYS A 160 14.32 20.42 -7.77
CA LYS A 160 13.51 21.57 -8.20
C LYS A 160 12.52 22.05 -7.14
N TRP A 161 11.85 21.11 -6.48
CA TRP A 161 10.75 21.40 -5.56
C TRP A 161 11.04 20.88 -4.16
N LEU A 162 11.33 19.58 -4.07
CA LEU A 162 11.85 18.92 -2.89
C LEU A 162 13.35 18.75 -3.02
N THR A 163 14.03 18.69 -1.88
CA THR A 163 15.42 18.28 -1.74
C THR A 163 15.52 17.18 -0.71
N PHE A 164 16.65 16.47 -0.70
CA PHE A 164 16.91 15.46 0.31
C PHE A 164 18.40 15.51 0.69
N ASP A 165 18.66 15.78 1.95
CA ASP A 165 19.98 15.80 2.54
C ASP A 165 20.33 14.39 3.02
N THR A 166 21.32 13.78 2.39
CA THR A 166 21.79 12.43 2.71
C THR A 166 22.53 12.37 4.04
N ASP A 167 23.15 13.46 4.48
CA ASP A 167 23.95 13.49 5.71
C ASP A 167 23.03 13.56 6.93
N SER A 168 22.00 14.41 6.87
CA SER A 168 21.00 14.49 7.95
C SER A 168 19.85 13.50 7.80
N ASN A 169 19.75 12.81 6.65
CA ASN A 169 18.63 11.94 6.28
C ASN A 169 17.29 12.67 6.42
N ARG A 170 17.15 13.82 5.75
CA ARG A 170 15.95 14.67 5.84
C ARG A 170 15.55 15.24 4.50
N PHE A 171 14.25 15.35 4.30
CA PHE A 171 13.67 16.11 3.20
C PHE A 171 13.73 17.61 3.49
N GLY A 172 14.00 18.39 2.45
CA GLY A 172 13.88 19.84 2.41
C GLY A 172 12.99 20.29 1.25
N VAL A 173 12.84 21.60 1.12
CA VAL A 173 12.21 22.26 -0.03
C VAL A 173 13.17 23.29 -0.60
N THR A 174 13.05 23.59 -1.90
CA THR A 174 13.78 24.71 -2.49
C THR A 174 13.18 26.04 -2.04
N ILE A 175 14.00 27.10 -2.04
CA ILE A 175 13.66 28.41 -1.45
C ILE A 175 12.33 28.98 -1.97
N GLY A 176 12.01 28.78 -3.25
CA GLY A 176 10.77 29.29 -3.85
C GLY A 176 9.49 28.65 -3.28
N TYR A 177 9.60 27.50 -2.62
CA TYR A 177 8.47 26.77 -2.05
C TYR A 177 8.52 26.69 -0.52
N ASP A 178 9.48 27.37 0.12
CA ASP A 178 9.58 27.49 1.58
C ASP A 178 8.63 28.57 2.10
N VAL A 179 7.34 28.25 2.06
CA VAL A 179 6.26 29.14 2.51
C VAL A 179 5.86 28.84 3.96
N ASP A 180 5.34 29.84 4.67
CA ASP A 180 4.80 29.65 6.01
C ASP A 180 3.50 28.83 5.94
N VAL A 181 3.57 27.61 6.47
CA VAL A 181 2.47 26.66 6.58
C VAL A 181 2.02 26.73 8.03
N GLY A 182 1.22 27.75 8.37
CA GLY A 182 0.88 28.12 9.77
C GLY A 182 0.54 26.93 10.69
N ASN A 183 0.77 27.11 11.99
CA ASN A 183 0.79 26.07 13.05
C ASN A 183 0.04 24.77 12.74
N VAL A 184 0.81 23.73 12.41
CA VAL A 184 0.33 22.36 12.27
C VAL A 184 0.12 21.76 13.66
N VAL A 185 -1.13 21.54 14.05
CA VAL A 185 -1.46 20.80 15.28
C VAL A 185 -1.11 19.34 15.05
N ARG A 186 -0.09 18.84 15.76
CA ARG A 186 0.21 17.40 15.80
C ARG A 186 -0.97 16.71 16.50
N HIS A 187 -1.87 16.10 15.74
CA HIS A 187 -2.88 15.24 16.32
C HIS A 187 -2.20 13.94 16.78
N SER A 188 -2.31 13.64 18.07
CA SER A 188 -1.89 12.34 18.59
C SER A 188 -2.69 11.24 17.90
N PRO A 189 -2.07 10.09 17.58
CA PRO A 189 -2.80 8.97 17.00
C PRO A 189 -3.95 8.55 17.94
N PRO A 190 -5.11 8.14 17.40
CA PRO A 190 -6.19 7.62 18.22
C PRO A 190 -5.70 6.39 19.01
N PRO A 191 -6.17 6.21 20.26
CA PRO A 191 -5.80 5.04 21.06
C PRO A 191 -6.20 3.78 20.31
N THR A 192 -5.29 2.82 20.24
CA THR A 192 -5.52 1.50 19.66
C THR A 192 -6.64 0.81 20.48
N PRO A 193 -7.67 0.22 19.85
CA PRO A 193 -8.65 -0.56 20.59
C PRO A 193 -7.94 -1.69 21.35
N GLU A 194 -8.12 -1.75 22.67
CA GLU A 194 -7.67 -2.88 23.48
C GLU A 194 -8.29 -4.16 22.90
N LEU A 195 -7.43 -5.14 22.60
CA LEU A 195 -7.87 -6.48 22.25
C LEU A 195 -8.58 -7.04 23.48
N ILE A 196 -9.89 -7.19 23.39
CA ILE A 196 -10.64 -8.03 24.32
C ILE A 196 -10.12 -9.45 24.08
N GLU A 197 -9.33 -9.96 25.02
CA GLU A 197 -8.99 -11.38 25.08
C GLU A 197 -10.30 -12.15 25.22
N SER A 198 -10.71 -12.81 24.14
CA SER A 198 -11.79 -13.79 24.19
C SER A 198 -11.30 -14.98 24.99
N GLU A 199 -11.88 -15.17 26.17
CA GLU A 199 -11.71 -16.38 26.99
C GLU A 199 -12.05 -17.60 26.13
N GLU A 200 -11.07 -18.49 25.96
CA GLU A 200 -11.30 -19.81 25.35
C GLU A 200 -12.13 -20.65 26.32
N GLU A 201 -13.42 -20.84 26.02
CA GLU A 201 -14.23 -21.88 26.65
C GLU A 201 -13.74 -23.25 26.17
N SER A 202 -13.09 -23.99 27.08
CA SER A 202 -12.68 -25.37 26.88
C SER A 202 -13.91 -26.29 26.93
N GLU A 203 -14.33 -26.84 25.80
CA GLU A 203 -15.24 -27.98 25.77
C GLU A 203 -14.52 -29.26 26.22
N SER A 204 -15.00 -29.84 27.32
CA SER A 204 -14.57 -31.15 27.83
C SER A 204 -15.27 -32.28 27.06
N GLU A 205 -14.48 -33.21 26.51
CA GLU A 205 -14.97 -34.48 25.97
C GLU A 205 -15.53 -35.36 27.13
N GLU A 206 -16.83 -35.68 27.08
CA GLU A 206 -17.42 -36.72 27.93
C GLU A 206 -17.29 -38.09 27.26
N ASP A 207 -16.54 -38.96 27.94
CA ASP A 207 -16.39 -40.39 27.69
C ASP A 207 -17.73 -41.10 27.95
N SER A 208 -18.27 -41.81 26.96
CA SER A 208 -19.44 -42.68 27.14
C SER A 208 -18.99 -44.14 27.11
N GLU A 209 -18.78 -44.68 28.31
CA GLU A 209 -18.69 -46.12 28.57
C GLU A 209 -20.01 -46.80 28.15
N SER A 210 -19.90 -47.91 27.41
CA SER A 210 -21.00 -48.87 27.26
C SER A 210 -20.50 -50.24 27.71
N GLU A 211 -21.08 -50.71 28.81
CA GLU A 211 -20.88 -52.04 29.37
C GLU A 211 -22.12 -52.91 29.17
N GLU A 212 -21.82 -54.20 28.93
CA GLU A 212 -22.61 -55.43 29.15
C GLU A 212 -23.77 -55.80 28.20
N ASP A 213 -24.06 -57.08 27.93
CA ASP A 213 -23.32 -58.36 27.85
C ASP A 213 -24.34 -59.45 27.39
N SER A 214 -23.83 -60.61 26.92
CA SER A 214 -24.47 -61.94 26.97
C SER A 214 -25.68 -62.27 26.04
N GLU A 215 -25.89 -63.48 25.48
CA GLU A 215 -25.10 -64.69 25.18
C GLU A 215 -26.02 -65.71 24.43
N SER A 216 -25.43 -66.84 23.99
CA SER A 216 -26.00 -68.16 23.56
C SER A 216 -26.30 -68.37 22.05
N GLU A 217 -25.47 -69.14 21.31
CA GLU A 217 -25.38 -70.62 21.14
C GLU A 217 -26.46 -71.18 20.15
N THR A 218 -26.27 -72.14 19.21
CA THR A 218 -25.26 -73.20 19.00
C THR A 218 -25.41 -73.89 17.59
N THR A 219 -24.39 -74.65 17.16
CA THR A 219 -24.40 -75.84 16.22
C THR A 219 -24.21 -75.75 14.67
N GLN A 220 -22.98 -76.11 14.26
CA GLN A 220 -22.48 -77.15 13.32
C GLN A 220 -22.95 -77.34 11.84
N ARG A 221 -21.91 -77.33 10.97
CA ARG A 221 -21.45 -78.40 10.03
C ARG A 221 -22.15 -78.60 8.67
N GLY A 222 -21.38 -78.41 7.58
CA GLY A 222 -21.65 -79.00 6.26
C GLY A 222 -20.52 -78.75 5.23
N ARG A 223 -19.93 -79.83 4.72
CA ARG A 223 -18.89 -79.90 3.66
C ARG A 223 -19.48 -79.74 2.24
N GLY A 224 -18.68 -79.27 1.29
CA GLY A 224 -18.79 -79.52 -0.16
C GLY A 224 -17.83 -78.64 -0.98
N THR A 225 -16.62 -79.10 -1.32
CA THR A 225 -16.17 -79.68 -2.61
C THR A 225 -16.09 -78.74 -3.83
N ALA A 226 -14.84 -78.48 -4.24
CA ALA A 226 -14.26 -78.42 -5.60
C ALA A 226 -15.05 -77.81 -6.78
N GLU A 227 -14.43 -76.88 -7.51
CA GLU A 227 -13.68 -77.19 -8.75
C GLU A 227 -13.01 -75.93 -9.32
N ALA A 228 -11.81 -76.13 -9.88
CA ALA A 228 -11.09 -75.20 -10.74
C ALA A 228 -11.43 -75.48 -12.21
N ARG A 229 -11.62 -74.45 -13.04
CA ARG A 229 -11.46 -74.45 -14.50
C ARG A 229 -11.35 -72.99 -14.97
N PHE A 230 -10.19 -72.55 -15.46
CA PHE A 230 -9.64 -72.65 -16.82
C PHE A 230 -10.02 -71.45 -17.70
N ILE A 231 -9.03 -70.58 -17.87
CA ILE A 231 -8.63 -69.73 -19.00
C ILE A 231 -9.63 -69.55 -20.16
N GLY A 232 -9.91 -68.28 -20.46
CA GLY A 232 -10.25 -67.73 -21.77
C GLY A 232 -9.81 -66.29 -21.82
#